data_AF-A0A2G0VXI5-F1
#
_entry.id   AF-A0A2G0VXI5-F1
#
_cell.length_a   1.000
_cell.length_b   1.000
_cell.length_c   1.000
_cell.angle_alpha   90.00
_cell.angle_beta   90.00
_cell.angle_gamma   90.00
#
_symmetry.space_group_name_H-M   'P 1'
#
loop_
_entity.id
_entity.type
_entity.pdbx_description
1 polymer ?
#
loop_
_entity_poly.entity_id
_entity_poly.type
_entity_poly.pdbx_seq_one_letter_code
_entity_poly.pdbx_strand_id
1 'polypeptide(L)' 'MEAIARALILACKHIDDRHPFENDDDVAALEAISAELNDATDAERNCLVEAARKLGVDAWPEEMGII' A
#
# COMPACT_ATOMS: atom_id res chain seq x y z
N MET A 1 -3.05 13.27 -7.01
CA MET A 1 -2.44 11.93 -7.10
C MET A 1 -3.25 10.81 -6.43
N GLU A 2 -4.52 11.05 -6.08
CA GLU A 2 -5.38 10.04 -5.40
C GLU A 2 -5.56 8.74 -6.20
N ALA A 3 -5.66 8.82 -7.53
CA ALA A 3 -5.87 7.66 -8.38
C ALA A 3 -4.69 6.66 -8.34
N ILE A 4 -3.46 7.17 -8.25
CA ILE A 4 -2.25 6.34 -8.19
C ILE A 4 -2.14 5.69 -6.81
N ALA A 5 -2.37 6.45 -5.74
CA ALA A 5 -2.42 5.93 -4.38
C ALA A 5 -3.45 4.79 -4.22
N ARG A 6 -4.65 4.98 -4.78
CA ARG A 6 -5.70 3.93 -4.79
C ARG A 6 -5.29 2.68 -5.56
N ALA A 7 -4.67 2.85 -6.74
CA ALA A 7 -4.22 1.73 -7.54
C ALA A 7 -3.13 0.92 -6.81
N LEU A 8 -2.21 1.59 -6.12
CA LEU A 8 -1.17 0.96 -5.31
C LEU A 8 -1.76 0.19 -4.12
N ILE A 9 -2.66 0.80 -3.35
CA ILE A 9 -3.33 0.13 -2.21
C ILE A 9 -4.05 -1.14 -2.68
N LEU A 10 -4.78 -1.06 -3.79
CA LEU A 10 -5.50 -2.19 -4.35
C LEU A 10 -4.57 -3.30 -4.85
N ALA A 11 -3.43 -2.94 -5.44
CA ALA A 11 -2.41 -3.90 -5.86
C ALA A 11 -1.80 -4.61 -4.64
N CYS A 12 -1.39 -3.87 -3.61
CA CYS A 12 -0.84 -4.44 -2.38
C CYS A 12 -1.83 -5.39 -1.70
N LYS A 13 -3.10 -4.97 -1.55
CA LYS A 13 -4.14 -5.81 -0.97
C LYS A 13 -4.39 -7.08 -1.80
N HIS A 14 -4.38 -6.96 -3.12
CA HIS A 14 -4.59 -8.11 -3.99
C HIS A 14 -3.44 -9.12 -3.93
N ILE A 15 -2.21 -8.66 -3.66
CA ILE A 15 -1.05 -9.51 -3.41
C ILE A 15 -1.20 -10.20 -2.04
N ASP A 16 -1.55 -9.45 -0.99
CA ASP A 16 -1.75 -9.97 0.36
C ASP A 16 -2.85 -11.06 0.45
N ASP A 17 -3.92 -10.92 -0.34
CA ASP A 17 -5.03 -11.89 -0.39
C ASP A 17 -4.66 -13.19 -1.15
N ARG A 18 -3.58 -13.20 -1.95
CA ARG A 18 -3.14 -14.41 -2.67
C ARG A 18 -2.39 -15.37 -1.74
N HIS A 19 -2.91 -16.59 -1.68
CA HIS A 19 -2.35 -17.72 -0.93
C HIS A 19 -0.93 -18.13 -1.40
N PRO A 20 -0.14 -18.79 -0.51
CA PRO A 20 1.31 -18.58 -0.33
C PRO A 20 2.25 -19.36 -1.29
N PHE A 21 1.84 -19.67 -2.51
CA PHE A 21 2.57 -20.64 -3.34
C PHE A 21 3.70 -20.10 -4.23
N GLU A 22 3.89 -18.77 -4.36
CA GLU A 22 5.01 -18.16 -5.11
C GLU A 22 5.46 -16.86 -4.42
N ASN A 23 6.15 -16.97 -3.27
CA ASN A 23 6.10 -15.94 -2.21
C ASN A 23 7.27 -14.93 -2.15
N ASP A 24 8.43 -15.20 -2.76
CA ASP A 24 9.60 -14.31 -2.55
C ASP A 24 9.57 -13.02 -3.39
N ASP A 25 9.04 -13.06 -4.63
CA ASP A 25 8.99 -11.89 -5.51
C ASP A 25 7.90 -10.87 -5.07
N ASP A 26 6.81 -11.36 -4.49
CA ASP A 26 5.70 -10.53 -4.03
C ASP A 26 6.07 -9.74 -2.76
N VAL A 27 6.80 -10.36 -1.83
CA VAL A 27 7.34 -9.66 -0.65
C VAL A 27 8.36 -8.61 -1.07
N ALA A 28 9.25 -8.92 -2.01
CA ALA A 28 10.21 -7.95 -2.53
C ALA A 28 9.52 -6.76 -3.22
N ALA A 29 8.42 -7.00 -3.93
CA ALA A 29 7.61 -5.95 -4.53
C ALA A 29 6.93 -5.06 -3.46
N LEU A 30 6.42 -5.67 -2.38
CA LEU A 30 5.85 -4.94 -1.25
C LEU A 30 6.90 -4.09 -0.52
N GLU A 31 8.10 -4.63 -0.29
CA GLU A 31 9.21 -3.89 0.33
C GLU A 31 9.66 -2.71 -0.55
N ALA A 32 9.75 -2.90 -1.87
CA ALA A 32 10.09 -1.82 -2.80
C ALA A 32 9.03 -0.71 -2.83
N ILE A 33 7.74 -1.09 -2.83
CA ILE A 33 6.63 -0.13 -2.73
C ILE A 33 6.69 0.60 -1.39
N SER A 34 6.90 -0.11 -0.29
CA SER A 34 6.99 0.48 1.04
C SER A 34 8.17 1.46 1.17
N ALA A 35 9.31 1.16 0.54
CA ALA A 35 10.47 2.05 0.51
C ALA A 35 10.16 3.37 -0.21
N GLU A 36 9.54 3.29 -1.40
CA GLU A 36 9.10 4.48 -2.14
C GLU A 36 8.04 5.30 -1.37
N LEU A 37 7.14 4.62 -0.64
CA LEU A 37 6.15 5.28 0.21
C LEU A 37 6.76 5.97 1.44
N ASN A 38 7.89 5.47 1.94
CA ASN A 38 8.59 6.08 3.06
C ASN A 38 9.29 7.39 2.66
N ASP A 39 9.77 7.46 1.41
CA ASP A 39 10.30 8.68 0.79
C ASP A 39 9.21 9.66 0.31
N ALA A 40 7.95 9.22 0.26
CA ALA A 40 6.83 10.05 -0.15
C ALA A 40 6.60 11.22 0.82
N THR A 41 6.20 12.37 0.27
CA THR A 41 5.89 13.57 1.06
C THR A 41 4.66 13.37 1.94
N ASP A 42 4.52 14.19 3.00
CA ASP A 42 3.35 14.10 3.89
C ASP A 42 2.02 14.33 3.16
N ALA A 43 2.04 15.10 2.07
CA ALA A 43 0.87 15.29 1.21
C ALA A 43 0.48 14.00 0.47
N GLU A 44 1.45 13.19 0.06
CA GLU A 44 1.24 11.92 -0.62
C GLU A 44 0.81 10.83 0.36
N ARG A 45 1.44 10.77 1.55
CA ARG A 45 1.00 9.89 2.64
C ARG A 45 -0.44 10.18 3.06
N ASN A 46 -0.81 11.45 3.23
CA ASN A 46 -2.21 11.80 3.53
C ASN A 46 -3.17 11.36 2.41
N CYS A 47 -2.75 11.47 1.15
CA CYS A 47 -3.56 11.01 0.02
C CYS A 47 -3.76 9.49 0.02
N LEU A 48 -2.75 8.72 0.43
CA LEU A 48 -2.85 7.27 0.66
C LEU A 48 -3.78 6.92 1.82
N VAL A 49 -3.66 7.60 2.96
CA VAL A 49 -4.55 7.40 4.11
C VAL A 49 -6.00 7.70 3.74
N GLU A 50 -6.26 8.80 3.03
CA GLU A 50 -7.61 9.11 2.54
C GLU A 50 -8.12 8.10 1.50
N ALA A 51 -7.24 7.62 0.61
CA ALA A 51 -7.57 6.59 -0.34
C ALA A 51 -7.96 5.27 0.35
N ALA A 52 -7.20 4.86 1.36
CA ALA A 52 -7.46 3.66 2.17
C ALA A 52 -8.82 3.74 2.87
N ARG A 53 -9.13 4.87 3.51
CA ARG A 53 -10.46 5.14 4.10
C ARG A 53 -11.59 5.03 3.09
N LYS A 54 -11.43 5.65 1.92
CA LYS A 54 -12.47 5.61 0.87
C LYS A 54 -12.66 4.22 0.26
N LEU A 55 -11.67 3.34 0.37
CA LEU A 55 -11.71 1.95 -0.08
C LEU A 55 -12.14 0.97 1.03
N GLY A 56 -12.38 1.46 2.25
CA GLY A 56 -12.80 0.65 3.41
C GLY A 56 -11.68 -0.24 3.95
N VAL A 57 -10.42 0.18 3.83
CA VAL A 57 -9.22 -0.52 4.32
C VAL A 57 -8.44 0.33 5.31
N ASP A 58 -9.12 0.81 6.33
CA ASP A 58 -8.61 1.78 7.31
C ASP A 58 -7.38 1.29 8.11
N ALA A 59 -7.23 -0.02 8.30
CA ALA A 59 -6.10 -0.62 9.02
C ALA A 59 -4.82 -0.74 8.16
N TRP A 60 -4.97 -0.77 6.84
CA TRP A 60 -3.88 -1.03 5.91
C TRP A 60 -2.71 -0.02 6.00
N PRO A 61 -2.94 1.30 6.15
CA PRO A 61 -1.82 2.24 6.32
C PRO A 61 -0.96 1.96 7.55
N GLU A 62 -1.56 1.47 8.64
CA GLU A 62 -0.84 1.09 9.87
C GLU A 62 -0.06 -0.23 9.66
N GLU A 63 -0.68 -1.23 9.01
CA GLU A 63 -0.03 -2.51 8.67
C GLU A 63 1.19 -2.32 7.76
N MET A 64 1.17 -1.29 6.90
CA MET A 64 2.26 -0.92 6.00
C MET A 64 3.25 0.09 6.61
N GLY A 65 3.07 0.50 7.87
CA GLY A 65 3.97 1.45 8.54
C GLY A 65 3.99 2.86 7.95
N ILE A 66 2.90 3.27 7.28
CA ILE A 66 2.75 4.61 6.68
C ILE A 66 2.39 5.66 7.74
N ILE A 67 1.74 5.25 8.83
CA ILE A 67 1.32 6.06 9.99
C ILE A 67 1.76 5.42 11.31
#